data_AF-A0A521LI79-F1
#
_entry.id   AF-A0A521LI79-F1
#
_cell.length_a   1.000
_cell.length_b   1.000
_cell.length_c   1.000
_cell.angle_alpha   90.00
_cell.angle_beta   90.00
_cell.angle_gamma   90.00
#
_symmetry.space_group_name_H-M   'P 1'
#
loop_
_entity.id
_entity.type
_entity.pdbx_description
1 polymer ?
#
loop_
_entity_poly.entity_id
_entity_poly.type
_entity_poly.pdbx_seq_one_letter_code
_entity_poly.pdbx_strand_id
1 'polypeptide(L)'
;MTIVALPKDGSRHERKAVLEEVHDATELASLPVLAAPGRRFTVFRLSAADAARLDAFREEMFTGPQNSGNRGSLALGADKACRLGEPSTKPVTMTGYLRTSETRDYVPVLRDFDLTEAVRAIDPKVDLAAAIPPCNAAPPLTAPPAAP
;
A
#
# COMPACT_ATOMS: atom_id res chain seq x y z
N MET A 1 4.78 2.67 -1.76
CA MET A 1 5.13 2.20 -0.40
C MET A 1 6.08 3.19 0.24
N THR A 2 5.82 3.55 1.48
CA THR A 2 6.63 4.50 2.26
C THR A 2 7.08 3.81 3.54
N ILE A 3 8.34 4.00 3.89
CA ILE A 3 8.98 3.39 5.06
C ILE A 3 9.63 4.51 5.83
N VAL A 4 9.34 4.58 7.14
CA VAL A 4 9.85 5.61 8.02
C VAL A 4 10.58 4.95 9.18
N ALA A 5 11.80 5.40 9.45
CA ALA A 5 12.52 5.13 10.68
C ALA A 5 12.61 6.42 11.51
N LEU A 6 12.32 6.28 12.81
CA LEU A 6 12.37 7.33 13.81
C LEU A 6 13.38 6.91 14.88
N PRO A 7 14.65 7.34 14.78
CA PRO A 7 15.63 7.07 15.81
C PRO A 7 15.31 7.78 17.12
N LYS A 8 16.00 7.37 18.20
CA LYS A 8 15.83 7.95 19.53
C LYS A 8 16.11 9.46 19.60
N ASP A 9 16.96 9.97 18.73
CA ASP A 9 17.29 11.40 18.64
C ASP A 9 16.15 12.24 18.05
N GLY A 10 15.05 11.61 17.63
CA GLY A 10 13.88 12.29 17.06
C GLY A 10 14.03 12.63 15.58
N SER A 11 15.12 12.24 14.93
CA SER A 11 15.27 12.38 13.49
C SER A 11 14.25 11.51 12.74
N ARG A 12 13.99 11.83 11.48
CA ARG A 12 13.04 11.10 10.63
C ARG A 12 13.71 10.73 9.32
N HIS A 13 13.84 9.44 9.08
CA HIS A 13 14.42 8.88 7.86
C HIS A 13 13.32 8.22 7.04
N GLU A 14 13.05 8.75 5.85
CA GLU A 14 12.00 8.25 4.96
C GLU A 14 12.58 7.65 3.68
N ARG A 15 12.01 6.53 3.25
CA ARG A 15 12.27 5.89 1.95
C ARG A 15 10.95 5.59 1.26
N LYS A 16 10.91 5.84 -0.05
CA LYS A 16 9.76 5.53 -0.89
C LYS A 16 10.18 4.55 -1.98
N ALA A 17 9.31 3.58 -2.23
CA ALA A 17 9.45 2.62 -3.31
C ALA A 17 8.11 2.48 -4.05
N VAL A 18 8.19 2.28 -5.36
CA VAL A 18 7.04 1.93 -6.20
C VAL A 18 6.91 0.40 -6.17
N LEU A 19 5.67 -0.08 -6.04
CA LEU A 19 5.41 -1.50 -6.13
C LEU A 19 5.14 -1.88 -7.59
N GLU A 20 5.68 -3.00 -8.02
CA GLU A 20 5.50 -3.59 -9.34
C GLU A 20 4.42 -4.65 -9.28
N GLU A 21 3.53 -4.68 -10.27
CA GLU A 21 2.57 -5.77 -10.41
C GLU A 21 3.30 -7.08 -10.74
N VAL A 22 2.91 -8.16 -10.05
CA VAL A 22 3.44 -9.50 -10.28
C VAL A 22 2.59 -10.17 -11.35
N HIS A 23 3.23 -10.49 -12.47
CA HIS A 23 2.63 -11.26 -13.57
C HIS A 23 3.20 -12.68 -13.71
N ASP A 24 4.20 -13.04 -12.90
CA ASP A 24 4.81 -14.37 -12.96
C ASP A 24 3.85 -15.44 -12.43
N ALA A 25 3.51 -16.41 -13.28
CA ALA A 25 2.53 -17.45 -12.96
C ALA A 25 2.99 -18.39 -11.83
N THR A 26 4.30 -18.59 -11.66
CA THR A 26 4.86 -19.46 -10.62
C THR A 26 4.75 -18.79 -9.26
N GLU A 27 5.08 -17.50 -9.19
CA GLU A 27 4.93 -16.68 -7.99
C GLU A 27 3.45 -16.58 -7.58
N LEU A 28 2.55 -16.33 -8.54
CA LEU A 28 1.10 -16.30 -8.27
C LEU A 28 0.55 -17.66 -7.81
N ALA A 29 1.04 -18.77 -8.37
CA ALA A 29 0.64 -20.12 -7.96
C ALA A 29 1.10 -20.47 -6.54
N SER A 30 2.15 -19.81 -6.03
CA SER A 30 2.64 -19.96 -4.65
C SER A 30 1.80 -19.25 -3.59
N LEU A 31 0.76 -18.52 -4.00
CA LEU A 31 -0.19 -17.83 -3.13
C LEU A 31 -1.56 -18.55 -3.03
N PRO A 32 -1.66 -19.89 -2.95
CA PRO A 32 -2.94 -20.59 -3.10
C PRO A 32 -3.97 -20.24 -2.02
N VAL A 33 -3.53 -19.72 -0.86
CA VAL A 33 -4.42 -19.19 0.20
C VAL A 33 -5.25 -18.00 -0.29
N LEU A 34 -4.80 -17.28 -1.32
CA LEU A 34 -5.52 -16.16 -1.94
C LEU A 34 -6.46 -16.56 -3.07
N ALA A 35 -6.27 -17.74 -3.66
CA ALA A 35 -7.01 -18.22 -4.82
C ALA A 35 -8.30 -18.95 -4.38
N ALA A 36 -9.29 -18.20 -3.90
CA ALA A 36 -10.65 -18.73 -3.72
C ALA A 36 -11.46 -18.59 -5.03
N PRO A 37 -12.32 -19.56 -5.39
CA PRO A 37 -13.20 -19.44 -6.55
C PRO A 37 -14.01 -18.13 -6.53
N GLY A 38 -13.95 -17.37 -7.63
CA GLY A 38 -14.66 -16.10 -7.78
C GLY A 38 -13.94 -14.86 -7.24
N ARG A 39 -12.78 -14.99 -6.60
CA ARG A 39 -11.93 -13.84 -6.22
C ARG A 39 -10.94 -13.52 -7.34
N ARG A 40 -10.85 -12.23 -7.70
CA ARG A 40 -9.75 -11.69 -8.51
C ARG A 40 -8.79 -11.00 -7.56
N PHE A 41 -7.51 -11.31 -7.65
CA PHE A 41 -6.47 -10.66 -6.87
C PHE A 41 -5.38 -10.14 -7.79
N THR A 42 -4.86 -8.95 -7.47
CA THR A 42 -3.69 -8.35 -8.10
C THR A 42 -2.60 -8.28 -7.05
N VAL A 43 -1.42 -8.81 -7.37
CA VAL A 43 -0.30 -8.89 -6.43
C VAL A 43 0.73 -7.84 -6.82
N PHE A 44 1.26 -7.15 -5.81
CA PHE A 44 2.30 -6.14 -5.99
C PHE A 44 3.50 -6.47 -5.12
N ARG A 45 4.72 -6.30 -5.66
CA ARG A 45 5.98 -6.54 -4.94
C ARG A 45 6.96 -5.38 -5.08
N LEU A 46 7.99 -5.34 -4.24
CA LEU A 46 9.15 -4.47 -4.48
C LEU A 46 9.96 -5.01 -5.67
N SER A 47 10.55 -4.10 -6.44
CA SER A 47 11.62 -4.47 -7.37
C SER A 47 12.79 -5.10 -6.60
N ALA A 48 13.60 -5.94 -7.24
CA ALA A 48 14.79 -6.51 -6.59
C ALA A 48 15.75 -5.42 -6.08
N ALA A 49 15.86 -4.32 -6.83
CA ALA A 49 16.69 -3.19 -6.45
C ALA A 49 16.12 -2.42 -5.25
N ASP A 50 14.80 -2.24 -5.16
CA ASP A 50 14.14 -1.62 -4.01
C ASP A 50 14.20 -2.51 -2.77
N ALA A 51 14.06 -3.83 -2.94
CA ALA A 51 14.22 -4.78 -1.86
C ALA A 51 15.64 -4.70 -1.26
N ALA A 52 16.68 -4.69 -2.10
CA ALA A 52 18.06 -4.53 -1.63
C ALA A 52 18.31 -3.18 -0.93
N ARG A 53 17.70 -2.09 -1.42
CA ARG A 53 17.75 -0.77 -0.75
C ARG A 53 17.07 -0.79 0.60
N LEU A 54 15.95 -1.50 0.73
CA LEU A 54 15.25 -1.66 1.99
C LEU A 54 16.06 -2.47 3.00
N ASP A 55 16.68 -3.56 2.56
CA ASP A 55 17.56 -4.36 3.43
C ASP A 55 18.72 -3.52 3.97
N ALA A 56 19.40 -2.75 3.10
CA ALA A 56 20.46 -1.85 3.52
C ALA A 56 19.98 -0.80 4.53
N PHE A 57 18.79 -0.21 4.28
CA PHE A 57 18.19 0.76 5.21
C PHE A 57 17.83 0.12 6.56
N ARG A 58 17.39 -1.14 6.56
CA ARG A 58 17.11 -1.88 7.79
C ARG A 58 18.37 -2.08 8.61
N GLU A 59 19.46 -2.49 7.97
CA GLU A 59 20.75 -2.68 8.63
C GLU A 59 21.28 -1.36 9.21
N GLU A 60 21.18 -0.26 8.45
CA GLU A 60 21.60 1.08 8.90
C GLU A 60 20.82 1.54 10.15
N MET A 61 19.49 1.37 10.14
CA MET A 61 18.60 2.01 11.10
C MET A 61 18.19 1.13 12.29
N PHE A 62 18.29 -0.20 12.19
CA PHE A 62 17.72 -1.10 13.21
C PHE A 62 18.69 -2.16 13.73
N THR A 63 19.80 -2.41 13.05
CA THR A 63 20.80 -3.38 13.50
C THR A 63 21.84 -2.73 14.40
N GLY A 64 22.20 -3.40 15.51
CA GLY A 64 23.28 -2.98 16.42
C GLY A 64 22.82 -2.25 17.70
N PRO A 65 23.64 -2.23 18.76
CA PRO A 65 23.27 -1.70 20.07
C PRO A 65 22.88 -0.21 20.08
N GLN A 66 23.54 0.60 19.24
CA GLN A 66 23.31 2.03 19.09
C GLN A 66 21.94 2.37 18.51
N ASN A 67 21.36 1.44 17.74
CA ASN A 67 20.06 1.57 17.12
C ASN A 67 18.94 1.00 18.00
N SER A 68 19.27 0.53 19.21
CA SER A 68 18.30 0.01 20.17
C SER A 68 17.26 1.08 20.51
N GLY A 69 15.99 0.78 20.26
CA GLY A 69 14.85 1.67 20.52
C GLY A 69 14.52 2.66 19.40
N ASN A 70 15.16 2.56 18.24
CA ASN A 70 14.64 3.15 17.02
C ASN A 70 13.26 2.53 16.68
N ARG A 71 12.32 3.36 16.23
CA ARG A 71 10.97 2.92 15.84
C ARG A 71 10.83 2.93 14.33
N GLY A 72 10.17 1.93 13.77
CA GLY A 72 9.89 1.85 12.34
C GLY A 72 8.39 1.86 12.06
N SER A 73 7.99 2.46 10.94
CA SER A 73 6.66 2.30 10.38
C SER A 73 6.73 2.03 8.88
N LEU A 74 5.79 1.23 8.40
CA LEU A 74 5.62 0.90 6.99
C LEU A 74 4.20 1.28 6.60
N ALA A 75 4.08 2.02 5.50
CA ALA A 75 2.82 2.45 4.94
C ALA A 75 2.72 2.04 3.47
N LEU A 76 1.58 1.45 3.11
CA LEU A 76 1.20 1.19 1.74
C LEU A 76 0.15 2.24 1.35
N GLY A 77 0.35 2.87 0.19
CA GLY A 77 -0.51 3.93 -0.32
C GLY A 77 -0.54 3.90 -1.84
N ALA A 78 -1.64 4.39 -2.41
CA ALA A 78 -1.85 4.50 -3.84
C ALA A 78 -2.17 5.95 -4.19
N ASP A 79 -1.13 6.75 -4.47
CA ASP A 79 -1.22 8.21 -4.57
C ASP A 79 -1.96 8.71 -5.83
N LYS A 80 -2.19 7.83 -6.81
CA LYS A 80 -2.88 8.12 -8.08
C LYS A 80 -3.89 7.04 -8.44
N ALA A 81 -4.50 6.43 -7.43
CA ALA A 81 -5.54 5.43 -7.65
C ALA A 81 -6.75 6.08 -8.34
N CYS A 82 -7.28 5.40 -9.34
CA CYS A 82 -8.51 5.79 -10.00
C CYS A 82 -9.33 4.56 -10.37
N ARG A 83 -10.66 4.69 -10.41
CA ARG A 83 -11.59 3.60 -10.72
C ARG A 83 -11.81 3.49 -12.23
N LEU A 84 -11.86 2.25 -12.72
CA LEU A 84 -12.18 1.94 -14.13
C LEU A 84 -13.68 1.73 -14.38
N GLY A 85 -14.49 1.68 -13.33
CA GLY A 85 -15.93 1.52 -13.40
C GLY A 85 -16.61 2.09 -12.16
N GLU A 86 -17.93 1.95 -12.07
CA GLU A 86 -18.66 2.33 -10.86
C GLU A 86 -18.25 1.42 -9.69
N PRO A 87 -18.04 1.99 -8.48
CA PRO A 87 -17.78 1.18 -7.30
C PRO A 87 -18.97 0.26 -7.07
N SER A 88 -18.70 -1.02 -6.84
CA SER A 88 -19.77 -1.97 -6.60
C SER A 88 -20.47 -1.67 -5.28
N THR A 89 -21.74 -2.04 -5.17
CA THR A 89 -22.46 -2.01 -3.88
C THR A 89 -21.95 -3.05 -2.88
N LYS A 90 -21.05 -3.95 -3.30
CA LYS A 90 -20.42 -4.96 -2.46
C LYS A 90 -19.13 -4.41 -1.83
N PRO A 91 -18.77 -4.87 -0.63
CA PRO A 91 -17.49 -4.57 0.02
C PRO A 91 -16.28 -4.77 -0.90
N VAL A 92 -15.39 -3.78 -0.92
CA VAL A 92 -14.08 -3.91 -1.58
C VAL A 92 -13.09 -4.33 -0.50
N THR A 93 -12.80 -5.63 -0.45
CA THR A 93 -11.93 -6.20 0.58
C THR A 93 -10.49 -6.24 0.12
N MET A 94 -9.57 -5.86 1.02
CA MET A 94 -8.13 -5.89 0.80
C MET A 94 -7.46 -6.80 1.84
N THR A 95 -6.56 -7.64 1.37
CA THR A 95 -5.73 -8.51 2.21
C THR A 95 -4.26 -8.18 1.92
N GLY A 96 -3.51 -7.85 2.95
CA GLY A 96 -2.10 -7.49 2.87
C GLY A 96 -1.22 -8.60 3.44
N TYR A 97 -0.16 -8.94 2.73
CA TYR A 97 0.84 -9.92 3.16
C TYR A 97 2.21 -9.27 3.23
N LEU A 98 3.01 -9.72 4.20
CA LEU A 98 4.44 -9.44 4.24
C LEU A 98 5.18 -10.76 4.17
N ARG A 99 6.10 -10.86 3.22
CA ARG A 99 7.10 -11.92 3.21
C ARG A 99 8.35 -11.39 3.89
N THR A 100 8.77 -12.04 4.97
CA THR A 100 9.96 -11.61 5.70
C THR A 100 11.12 -12.56 5.45
N SER A 101 12.35 -12.06 5.67
CA SER A 101 13.57 -12.85 5.51
C SER A 101 13.62 -14.07 6.43
N GLU A 102 12.97 -13.97 7.60
CA GLU A 102 12.97 -14.98 8.66
C GLU A 102 12.04 -16.15 8.34
N THR A 103 10.80 -15.86 7.94
CA THR A 103 9.80 -16.91 7.64
C THR A 103 9.98 -17.47 6.24
N ARG A 104 10.54 -16.67 5.32
CA ARG A 104 10.57 -16.92 3.87
C ARG A 104 9.19 -17.20 3.26
N ASP A 105 8.14 -16.92 4.01
CA ASP A 105 6.74 -17.22 3.70
C ASP A 105 5.89 -15.97 3.91
N TYR A 106 4.73 -15.91 3.24
CA TYR A 106 3.81 -14.79 3.29
C TYR A 106 2.97 -14.83 4.56
N VAL A 107 3.23 -13.88 5.47
CA VAL A 107 2.42 -13.69 6.67
C VAL A 107 1.34 -12.66 6.38
N PRO A 108 0.05 -12.98 6.56
CA PRO A 108 -1.03 -12.00 6.40
C PRO A 108 -0.98 -10.99 7.56
N VAL A 109 -0.83 -9.71 7.22
CA VAL A 109 -0.86 -8.59 8.17
C VAL A 109 -2.21 -7.87 8.19
N LEU A 110 -3.01 -8.06 7.14
CA LEU A 110 -4.35 -7.52 6.99
C LEU A 110 -5.19 -8.56 6.27
N ARG A 111 -6.40 -8.88 6.77
CA ARG A 111 -7.29 -9.88 6.16
C ARG A 111 -8.67 -9.31 5.89
N ASP A 112 -9.10 -9.45 4.64
CA ASP A 112 -10.45 -9.11 4.17
C ASP A 112 -10.95 -7.74 4.64
N PHE A 113 -10.05 -6.76 4.72
CA PHE A 113 -10.33 -5.44 5.25
C PHE A 113 -11.20 -4.65 4.27
N ASP A 114 -12.39 -4.23 4.68
CA ASP A 114 -13.32 -3.49 3.83
C ASP A 114 -12.90 -2.02 3.70
N LEU A 115 -12.44 -1.66 2.50
CA LEU A 115 -12.06 -0.29 2.17
C LEU A 115 -13.25 0.68 2.24
N THR A 116 -14.47 0.20 2.02
CA THR A 116 -15.70 1.00 2.09
C THR A 116 -15.96 1.48 3.51
N GLU A 117 -15.84 0.56 4.47
CA GLU A 117 -15.97 0.86 5.90
C GLU A 117 -14.81 1.75 6.37
N ALA A 118 -13.58 1.45 5.94
CA ALA A 118 -12.40 2.21 6.31
C ALA A 118 -12.48 3.69 5.89
N VAL A 119 -12.95 3.98 4.68
CA VAL A 119 -13.13 5.38 4.21
C VAL A 119 -14.17 6.10 5.07
N ARG A 120 -15.30 5.45 5.36
CA ARG A 120 -16.35 6.04 6.21
C ARG A 120 -15.88 6.26 7.65
N ALA A 121 -15.01 5.41 8.18
CA ALA A 121 -14.44 5.56 9.52
C ALA A 121 -13.48 6.76 9.61
N ILE A 122 -12.79 7.10 8.51
CA ILE A 122 -11.90 8.27 8.43
C ILE A 122 -12.72 9.55 8.30
N ASP A 123 -13.66 9.59 7.36
CA ASP A 123 -14.61 10.68 7.20
C ASP A 123 -15.99 10.12 6.81
N PRO A 124 -16.99 10.19 7.69
CA PRO A 124 -18.34 9.69 7.42
C PRO A 124 -19.02 10.33 6.22
N LYS A 125 -18.54 11.50 5.78
CA LYS A 125 -19.10 12.25 4.64
C LYS A 125 -18.47 11.85 3.31
N VAL A 126 -17.37 11.12 3.33
CA VAL A 126 -16.67 10.67 2.12
C VAL A 126 -17.10 9.23 1.84
N ASP A 127 -17.58 8.98 0.64
CA ASP A 127 -17.78 7.63 0.15
C ASP A 127 -16.56 7.15 -0.65
N LEU A 128 -16.49 5.84 -0.90
CA LEU A 128 -15.38 5.24 -1.63
C LEU A 128 -15.25 5.79 -3.07
N ALA A 129 -16.36 6.24 -3.67
CA ALA A 129 -16.37 6.78 -5.03
C ALA A 129 -15.71 8.16 -5.11
N ALA A 130 -15.89 8.99 -4.08
CA ALA A 130 -15.23 10.28 -3.94
C ALA A 130 -13.75 10.12 -3.57
N ALA A 131 -13.40 9.12 -2.76
CA ALA A 131 -12.02 8.82 -2.40
C ALA A 131 -11.19 8.26 -3.57
N ILE A 132 -11.83 7.55 -4.51
CA ILE A 132 -11.18 6.95 -5.68
C ILE A 132 -11.89 7.42 -6.96
N PRO A 133 -11.49 8.57 -7.54
CA PRO A 133 -12.16 9.15 -8.70
C PRO A 133 -11.97 8.27 -9.96
N PRO A 134 -12.84 8.39 -10.98
CA PRO A 134 -12.66 7.61 -12.21
C PRO A 134 -11.44 8.09 -12.99
N CYS A 135 -10.73 7.16 -13.64
CA CYS A 135 -9.46 7.47 -14.34
C CYS A 135 -9.60 8.51 -15.47
N ASN A 136 -10.82 8.68 -15.99
CA ASN A 136 -11.14 9.63 -17.06
C ASN A 136 -11.95 10.84 -16.56
N ALA A 137 -12.08 11.06 -15.24
CA ALA A 137 -12.64 12.32 -14.76
C ALA A 137 -11.68 13.46 -15.12
N ALA A 138 -12.15 14.41 -15.92
CA ALA A 138 -11.47 15.70 -16.05
C ALA A 138 -11.29 16.31 -14.64
N PRO A 139 -10.16 16.98 -14.36
CA PRO A 139 -10.01 17.69 -13.10
C PRO A 139 -11.16 18.68 -12.92
N PRO A 140 -11.67 18.88 -11.68
CA PRO A 140 -12.73 19.84 -11.44
C PRO A 140 -12.25 21.23 -11.86
N LEU A 141 -12.95 21.83 -12.83
CA LEU A 141 -12.73 23.18 -13.32
C LEU A 141 -12.97 24.18 -12.17
N THR A 142 -11.96 24.43 -11.36
CA THR A 142 -11.86 25.64 -10.56
C THR A 142 -11.12 26.68 -11.40
N ALA A 143 -11.81 27.21 -12.40
CA ALA A 143 -11.42 28.47 -13.02
C ALA A 143 -12.18 29.60 -12.31
N PRO A 144 -11.50 30.61 -11.75
CA PRO A 144 -12.18 31.81 -11.29
C PRO A 144 -12.82 32.54 -12.49
N PRO A 145 -13.95 33.24 -12.30
CA PRO A 145 -14.59 33.96 -13.40
C PRO A 145 -13.63 35.01 -13.95
N ALA A 146 -13.44 35.01 -15.27
CA ALA A 146 -12.81 36.12 -15.97
C ALA A 146 -13.65 37.38 -15.74
N ALA A 147 -13.03 38.39 -15.14
CA ALA A 147 -13.60 39.73 -14.99
C ALA A 147 -13.67 40.43 -16.37
N PRO A 148 -14.62 41.36 -16.56
CA PRO A 148 -15.03 41.90 -17.88
C PRO A 148 -13.98 42.78 -18.56
#